data_AF-K1SGJ2-F1
#
_entry.id   AF-K1SGJ2-F1
#
_cell.length_a   1.000
_cell.length_b   1.000
_cell.length_c   1.000
_cell.angle_alpha   90.00
_cell.angle_beta   90.00
_cell.angle_gamma   90.00
#
_symmetry.space_group_name_H-M   'P 1'
#
loop_
_entity.id
_entity.type
_entity.pdbx_description
1 polymer ?
#
loop_
_entity_poly.entity_id
_entity_poly.type
_entity_poly.pdbx_seq_one_letter_code
_entity_poly.pdbx_strand_id
1 'polypeptide(L)'
;MAELEKIGLLDKPHTSAGRIPSAQGYRYYVDELLNYNDISMQEIKYIQTQLATKVNQIEDLTKIATSTLSEITHYTSVGIGPRVASQNIEEVKFVL
;
A
#
# COMPACT_ATOMS: atom_id res chain seq x y z
N MET A 1 24.95 14.71 -12.39
CA MET A 1 23.79 15.60 -12.13
C MET A 1 23.31 16.31 -13.38
N ALA A 2 24.15 17.08 -14.09
CA ALA A 2 23.74 17.76 -15.33
C ALA A 2 23.17 16.81 -16.41
N GLU A 3 23.72 15.60 -16.51
CA GLU A 3 23.22 14.59 -17.45
C GLU A 3 21.85 14.04 -17.04
N LEU A 4 21.65 13.75 -15.74
CA LEU A 4 20.35 13.32 -15.20
C LEU A 4 19.25 14.38 -15.39
N GLU A 5 19.61 15.66 -15.28
CA GLU A 5 18.73 16.80 -15.58
C GLU A 5 18.45 16.87 -17.10
N LYS A 6 19.48 16.70 -17.94
CA LYS A 6 19.33 16.67 -19.41
C LYS A 6 18.42 15.53 -19.91
N ILE A 7 18.45 14.37 -19.25
CA ILE A 7 17.57 13.23 -19.57
C ILE A 7 16.24 13.25 -18.81
N GLY A 8 15.95 14.32 -18.05
CA GLY A 8 14.66 14.55 -17.42
C GLY A 8 14.40 13.78 -16.12
N LEU A 9 15.41 13.16 -15.50
CA LEU A 9 15.27 12.47 -14.21
C LEU A 9 15.36 13.41 -13.00
N LEU A 10 15.94 14.61 -13.17
CA LEU A 10 16.04 15.62 -12.12
C LEU A 10 15.42 16.94 -12.56
N ASP A 11 14.72 17.59 -11.63
CA ASP A 11 14.14 18.92 -11.78
C ASP A 11 14.75 19.92 -10.79
N LYS A 12 14.64 21.20 -11.13
CA LYS A 12 15.08 22.31 -10.29
C LYS A 12 13.88 23.19 -9.93
N PRO A 13 13.38 23.16 -8.68
CA PRO A 13 12.14 23.85 -8.31
C PRO A 13 12.29 25.38 -8.34
N HIS A 14 13.47 25.90 -7.99
CA HIS A 14 13.78 27.34 -8.04
C HIS A 14 15.23 27.58 -8.48
N THR A 15 15.54 28.76 -9.01
CA THR A 15 16.86 29.12 -9.57
C THR A 15 18.03 28.97 -8.59
N SER A 16 17.79 29.07 -7.28
CA SER A 16 18.80 28.87 -6.22
C SER A 16 18.72 27.51 -5.52
N ALA A 17 17.72 26.67 -5.82
CA ALA A 17 17.51 25.40 -5.16
C ALA A 17 18.43 24.29 -5.70
N GLY A 18 18.61 23.25 -4.89
CA GLY A 18 19.16 21.97 -5.33
C GLY A 18 18.26 21.27 -6.37
N ARG A 19 18.65 20.08 -6.80
CA ARG A 19 17.86 19.26 -7.72
C ARG A 19 17.02 18.27 -6.91
N ILE A 20 15.80 18.02 -7.37
CA ILE A 20 14.91 16.99 -6.84
C ILE A 20 14.58 16.00 -7.97
N PRO A 21 14.22 14.74 -7.67
CA PRO A 21 13.77 13.82 -8.71
C PRO A 21 12.49 14.36 -9.37
N SER A 22 12.45 14.28 -10.70
CA SER A 22 11.21 14.47 -11.44
C SER A 22 10.28 13.27 -11.22
N ALA A 23 9.06 13.30 -11.76
CA ALA A 23 8.18 12.12 -11.73
C ALA A 23 8.84 10.89 -12.40
N GLN A 24 9.58 11.10 -13.49
CA GLN A 24 10.34 10.04 -14.17
C GLN A 24 11.56 9.62 -13.34
N GLY A 25 12.22 10.56 -12.66
CA GLY A 25 13.29 10.27 -11.70
C GLY A 25 12.84 9.38 -10.57
N TYR A 26 11.68 9.68 -9.96
CA TYR A 26 11.09 8.84 -8.93
C TYR A 26 10.73 7.45 -9.45
N ARG A 27 10.17 7.36 -10.66
CA ARG A 27 9.87 6.06 -11.31
C ARG A 27 11.13 5.23 -11.53
N TYR A 28 12.18 5.82 -12.09
CA TYR A 28 13.47 5.15 -12.29
C TYR A 28 14.07 4.66 -10.98
N TYR A 29 13.98 5.47 -9.91
CA TYR A 29 14.43 5.05 -8.58
C TYR A 29 13.67 3.81 -8.09
N VAL A 30 12.34 3.79 -8.21
CA VAL A 30 11.51 2.64 -7.81
C VAL A 30 11.83 1.39 -8.62
N ASP A 31 12.03 1.54 -9.93
CA ASP A 31 12.18 0.40 -10.84
C ASP A 31 13.59 -0.20 -10.80
N GLU A 32 14.64 0.63 -10.67
CA GLU A 32 16.04 0.19 -10.88
C GLU A 32 16.94 0.29 -9.63
N LEU A 33 16.59 1.15 -8.67
CA LEU A 33 17.48 1.47 -7.54
C LEU A 33 16.93 1.05 -6.17
N LEU A 34 15.61 0.84 -6.08
CA LEU A 34 14.97 0.44 -4.84
C LEU A 34 15.30 -1.03 -4.54
N ASN A 35 16.14 -1.25 -3.54
CA ASN A 35 16.33 -2.58 -2.97
C ASN A 35 15.23 -2.85 -1.95
N TYR A 36 14.50 -3.94 -2.14
CA TYR A 36 13.52 -4.39 -1.15
C TYR A 36 14.25 -4.93 0.08
N ASN A 37 13.88 -4.43 1.25
CA ASN A 37 14.20 -5.11 2.49
C ASN A 37 13.18 -6.24 2.68
N ASP A 38 13.67 -7.44 3.03
CA ASP A 38 12.79 -8.53 3.40
C ASP A 38 11.99 -8.17 4.65
N ILE A 39 10.72 -8.57 4.68
CA ILE A 39 9.87 -8.44 5.86
C ILE A 39 10.45 -9.28 7.00
N SER A 40 10.49 -8.70 8.20
CA SER A 40 11.01 -9.41 9.38
C SER A 40 10.07 -10.54 9.82
N MET A 41 10.62 -11.56 10.49
CA MET A 41 9.82 -12.65 11.06
C MET A 41 8.80 -12.15 12.10
N GLN A 42 9.13 -11.06 12.80
CA GLN A 42 8.26 -10.40 13.76
C GLN A 42 7.03 -9.78 13.06
N GLU A 43 7.25 -9.08 11.95
CA GLU A 43 6.18 -8.51 11.13
C GLU A 43 5.31 -9.61 10.51
N ILE A 44 5.91 -10.69 9.99
CA ILE A 44 5.16 -11.85 9.48
C ILE A 44 4.24 -12.42 10.56
N LYS A 45 4.77 -12.64 11.77
CA LYS A 45 3.99 -13.17 12.89
C LYS A 45 2.88 -12.21 13.31
N TYR A 46 3.15 -10.90 13.30
CA TYR A 46 2.16 -9.88 13.58
C TYR A 46 1.00 -9.92 12.58
N ILE A 47 1.31 -9.93 11.28
CA ILE A 47 0.32 -10.05 10.19
C ILE A 47 -0.55 -11.30 10.39
N GLN A 48 0.07 -12.46 10.62
CA GLN A 48 -0.63 -13.72 10.83
C GLN A 48 -1.58 -13.65 12.04
N THR A 49 -1.13 -13.02 13.12
CA THR A 49 -1.93 -12.87 14.34
C THR A 49 -3.15 -11.98 14.11
N GLN A 50 -2.98 -10.83 13.44
CA GLN A 50 -4.08 -9.93 13.13
C GLN A 50 -5.12 -10.60 12.22
N LEU A 51 -4.66 -11.27 11.15
CA LEU A 51 -5.53 -11.93 10.19
C LEU A 51 -6.19 -13.23 10.70
N ALA A 52 -5.67 -13.84 11.78
CA ALA A 52 -6.30 -15.00 12.42
C ALA A 52 -7.59 -14.65 13.19
N THR A 53 -7.92 -13.36 13.32
CA THR A 53 -9.14 -12.88 13.96
C THR A 53 -10.36 -13.44 13.24
N LYS A 54 -11.21 -14.18 13.96
CA LYS A 54 -12.49 -14.64 13.43
C LYS A 54 -13.40 -13.44 13.25
N VAL A 55 -13.83 -13.20 12.01
CA VAL A 55 -14.78 -12.14 11.67
C VAL A 55 -16.01 -12.74 11.02
N ASN A 56 -17.15 -12.09 11.24
CA ASN A 56 -18.45 -12.53 10.70
C ASN A 56 -18.75 -11.90 9.33
N GLN A 57 -18.06 -10.81 8.99
CA GLN A 57 -18.29 -10.02 7.78
C GLN A 57 -16.97 -9.81 7.03
N ILE A 58 -17.04 -9.78 5.68
CA ILE A 58 -15.85 -9.62 4.84
C ILE A 58 -15.29 -8.19 4.91
N GLU A 59 -16.15 -7.23 5.21
CA GLU A 59 -15.81 -5.84 5.46
C GLU A 59 -14.89 -5.72 6.68
N ASP A 60 -15.15 -6.47 7.74
CA ASP A 60 -14.32 -6.49 8.94
C ASP A 60 -12.93 -7.07 8.64
N LEU A 61 -12.86 -8.15 7.84
CA LEU A 61 -11.57 -8.71 7.41
C LEU A 61 -10.77 -7.69 6.60
N THR A 62 -11.44 -7.00 5.67
CA THR A 62 -10.83 -5.97 4.83
C THR A 62 -10.28 -4.83 5.69
N LYS A 63 -11.05 -4.38 6.69
CA LYS A 63 -10.63 -3.36 7.63
C LYS A 63 -9.38 -3.78 8.41
N ILE A 64 -9.36 -4.99 8.98
CA ILE A 64 -8.19 -5.54 9.68
C ILE A 64 -6.98 -5.54 8.75
N ALA A 65 -7.11 -6.09 7.54
CA ALA A 65 -6.01 -6.17 6.59
C ALA A 65 -5.46 -4.78 6.23
N THR A 66 -6.33 -3.80 5.95
CA THR A 66 -5.89 -2.43 5.64
C THR A 66 -5.25 -1.72 6.82
N SER A 67 -5.76 -1.90 8.04
CA SER A 67 -5.14 -1.31 9.24
C SER A 67 -3.77 -1.94 9.51
N THR A 68 -3.66 -3.26 9.46
CA THR A 68 -2.37 -3.96 9.65
C THR A 68 -1.34 -3.56 8.60
N LEU A 69 -1.72 -3.44 7.33
CA LEU A 69 -0.83 -2.94 6.28
C LEU A 69 -0.39 -1.51 6.54
N SER A 70 -1.30 -0.64 6.99
CA SER A 70 -0.96 0.74 7.31
C SER A 70 0.01 0.85 8.49
N GLU A 71 -0.17 0.03 9.52
CA GLU A 71 0.70 -0.01 10.70
C GLU A 71 2.11 -0.46 10.38
N ILE A 72 2.26 -1.51 9.56
CA ILE A 72 3.58 -2.09 9.23
C ILE A 72 4.32 -1.21 8.24
N THR A 73 3.61 -0.68 7.24
CA THR A 73 4.26 0.05 6.15
C THR A 73 4.35 1.56 6.41
N HIS A 74 3.61 2.07 7.41
CA HIS A 74 3.41 3.50 7.66
C HIS A 74 2.80 4.28 6.48
N TYR A 75 2.21 3.59 5.51
CA TYR A 75 1.50 4.20 4.39
C TYR A 75 -0.02 4.12 4.57
N THR A 76 -0.73 4.99 3.87
CA THR A 76 -2.18 4.89 3.73
C THR A 76 -2.53 3.62 2.96
N SER A 77 -3.43 2.81 3.53
CA SER A 77 -3.89 1.57 2.92
C SER A 77 -5.37 1.65 2.59
N VAL A 78 -5.77 1.15 1.43
CA VAL A 78 -7.16 1.12 0.95
C VAL A 78 -7.49 -0.29 0.50
N GLY A 79 -8.63 -0.80 0.96
CA GLY A 79 -9.16 -2.11 0.59
C GLY A 79 -10.46 -1.95 -0.19
N ILE A 80 -10.58 -2.69 -1.30
CA ILE A 80 -11.80 -2.71 -2.11
C ILE A 80 -12.49 -4.05 -1.88
N GLY A 81 -13.68 -4.00 -1.31
CA GLY A 81 -14.51 -5.18 -1.09
C GLY A 81 -15.08 -5.78 -2.38
N PRO A 82 -15.67 -6.98 -2.31
CA PRO A 82 -16.23 -7.67 -3.47
C PRO A 82 -17.34 -6.85 -4.15
N ARG A 83 -17.39 -6.91 -5.49
CA ARG A 83 -18.38 -6.17 -6.30
C ARG A 83 -19.75 -6.84 -6.18
N VAL A 84 -20.78 -6.05 -5.85
CA VAL A 84 -22.16 -6.49 -5.54
C VAL A 84 -22.92 -7.14 -6.72
N ALA A 85 -22.30 -7.27 -7.90
CA ALA A 85 -22.97 -7.76 -9.11
C ALA A 85 -23.38 -9.26 -9.04
N SER A 86 -22.86 -10.01 -8.06
CA SER A 86 -23.06 -11.47 -7.96
C SER A 86 -23.19 -11.94 -6.50
N GLN A 87 -24.02 -11.31 -5.67
CA GLN A 87 -24.35 -11.86 -4.35
C GLN A 87 -25.71 -12.53 -4.38
N ASN A 88 -25.71 -13.86 -4.34
CA ASN A 88 -26.91 -14.66 -4.10
C ASN A 88 -27.20 -14.65 -2.60
N ILE A 89 -28.42 -14.29 -2.21
CA ILE A 89 -28.85 -14.40 -0.81
C ILE A 89 -29.13 -15.88 -0.52
N GLU A 90 -28.32 -16.48 0.34
CA GLU A 90 -28.53 -17.86 0.78
C GLU A 90 -29.54 -17.96 1.94
N GLU A 91 -29.53 -17.00 2.88
CA GLU A 91 -30.37 -17.04 4.08
C GLU A 91 -30.67 -15.62 4.61
N VAL A 92 -31.86 -15.41 5.18
CA VAL A 92 -32.25 -14.17 5.89
C VAL A 92 -32.65 -14.51 7.32
N LYS A 93 -31.99 -13.90 8.31
CA LYS A 93 -32.28 -14.08 9.74
C LYS A 93 -32.84 -12.81 10.34
N PHE A 94 -33.94 -12.94 11.08
CA PHE A 94 -34.47 -11.88 11.93
C PHE A 94 -33.95 -12.08 13.36
N VAL A 95 -33.40 -11.02 13.95
CA VAL A 95 -32.91 -11.03 15.34
C VAL A 95 -33.86 -10.15 16.16
N LEU A 96 -34.46 -10.73 17.21
CA LEU A 96 -35.36 -10.06 18.17
C LEU A 96 -34.57 -9.36 19.29
#